data_AF-A0A328LS93-F1
#
_entry.id   AF-A0A328LS93-F1
#
_cell.length_a   1.000
_cell.length_b   1.000
_cell.length_c   1.000
_cell.angle_alpha   90.00
_cell.angle_beta   90.00
_cell.angle_gamma   90.00
#
_symmetry.space_group_name_H-M   'P 1'
#
loop_
_entity.id
_entity.type
_entity.pdbx_description
1 polymer ?
#
loop_
_entity_poly.entity_id
_entity_poly.type
_entity_poly.pdbx_seq_one_letter_code
_entity_poly.pdbx_strand_id
1 'polypeptide(L)'
;MFETFSGDNWSYVKLNSFRRVVEVAEKKKISNYASIGLYYFRKWDYFLNSYERNKTSILQQYKEIYIAPLYNELIQKLNIGIHEISKENIIPLGTPEEVEVFEKLVQ
;
A
#
# COMPACT_ATOMS: atom_id res chain seq x y z
N MET A 1 4.68 4.72 -3.61
CA MET A 1 3.42 4.61 -4.36
C MET A 1 3.72 4.94 -5.81
N PHE A 2 2.94 4.42 -6.74
CA PHE A 2 3.05 4.75 -8.16
C PHE A 2 1.67 4.77 -8.80
N GLU A 3 1.56 5.44 -9.95
CA GLU A 3 0.31 5.45 -10.70
C GLU A 3 0.20 4.19 -11.57
N THR A 4 -0.93 3.48 -11.45
CA THR A 4 -1.26 2.32 -12.27
C THR A 4 -2.73 2.30 -12.66
N PHE A 5 -2.99 1.90 -13.91
CA PHE A 5 -4.34 1.73 -14.45
C PHE A 5 -4.79 0.27 -14.42
N SER A 6 -3.92 -0.68 -14.06
CA SER A 6 -4.17 -2.12 -14.09
C SER A 6 -3.62 -2.85 -12.86
N GLY A 7 -4.23 -3.99 -12.53
CA GLY A 7 -3.77 -4.91 -11.47
C GLY A 7 -4.67 -4.89 -10.23
N ASP A 8 -5.21 -6.04 -9.85
CA ASP A 8 -6.14 -6.13 -8.71
C ASP A 8 -5.45 -6.53 -7.40
N ASN A 9 -4.15 -6.85 -7.46
CA ASN A 9 -3.40 -7.43 -6.35
C ASN A 9 -2.64 -6.41 -5.48
N TRP A 10 -2.90 -5.11 -5.67
CA TRP A 10 -2.21 -4.04 -4.93
C TRP A 10 -3.05 -3.50 -3.78
N SER A 11 -2.38 -2.90 -2.80
CA SER A 11 -3.00 -1.93 -1.89
C SER A 11 -3.09 -0.57 -2.56
N TYR A 12 -4.26 0.05 -2.54
CA TYR A 12 -4.54 1.34 -3.18
C TYR A 12 -4.78 2.43 -2.14
N VAL A 13 -4.42 3.67 -2.49
CA VAL A 13 -4.60 4.85 -1.62
C VAL A 13 -5.35 5.97 -2.32
N LYS A 14 -6.38 6.52 -1.68
CA LYS A 14 -7.11 7.69 -2.18
C LYS A 14 -6.54 8.96 -1.57
N LEU A 15 -6.31 9.98 -2.39
CA LEU A 15 -5.86 11.30 -1.95
C LEU A 15 -6.99 12.31 -2.01
N ASN A 16 -6.96 13.31 -1.14
CA ASN A 16 -7.75 14.53 -1.28
C ASN A 16 -7.04 15.60 -2.14
N SER A 17 -7.69 16.75 -2.32
CA SER A 17 -7.15 17.90 -3.08
C SER A 17 -5.83 18.46 -2.54
N PHE A 18 -5.50 18.20 -1.27
CA PHE A 18 -4.24 18.60 -0.64
C PHE A 18 -3.18 17.51 -0.67
N ARG A 19 -3.37 16.46 -1.51
CA ARG A 19 -2.47 15.29 -1.61
C ARG A 19 -2.28 14.53 -0.29
N ARG A 20 -3.27 14.54 0.59
CA ARG A 20 -3.27 13.73 1.83
C ARG A 20 -4.08 12.46 1.62
N VAL A 21 -3.61 11.37 2.22
CA VAL A 21 -4.31 10.08 2.19
C VAL A 21 -5.61 10.19 3.00
N VAL A 22 -6.72 9.79 2.39
CA VAL A 22 -8.05 9.78 3.01
C VAL A 22 -8.70 8.40 3.06
N GLU A 23 -8.14 7.42 2.34
CA GLU A 23 -8.60 6.04 2.35
C GLU A 23 -7.47 5.12 1.87
N VAL A 24 -7.36 3.94 2.48
CA VAL A 24 -6.46 2.86 2.04
C VAL A 24 -7.28 1.58 1.88
N ALA A 25 -7.13 0.88 0.76
CA ALA A 25 -7.84 -0.36 0.50
C ALA A 25 -6.89 -1.45 0.02
N GLU A 26 -7.05 -2.66 0.56
CA GLU A 26 -6.28 -3.84 0.17
C GLU A 26 -7.05 -4.61 -0.90
N LYS A 27 -6.37 -4.96 -2.01
CA LYS A 27 -6.95 -5.73 -3.15
C LYS A 27 -8.26 -5.17 -3.71
N LYS A 28 -8.46 -3.86 -3.56
CA LYS A 28 -9.63 -3.13 -4.07
C LYS A 28 -9.16 -1.80 -4.64
N LYS A 29 -9.38 -1.60 -5.94
CA LYS A 29 -9.00 -0.38 -6.64
C LYS A 29 -9.92 0.78 -6.25
N ILE A 30 -9.42 1.69 -5.41
CA ILE A 30 -10.12 2.91 -4.97
C ILE A 30 -9.55 4.20 -5.61
N SER A 31 -8.43 4.07 -6.33
CA SER A 31 -7.73 5.14 -7.03
C SER A 31 -6.75 4.53 -8.05
N ASN A 32 -5.92 5.37 -8.69
CA ASN A 32 -4.80 4.90 -9.52
C ASN A 32 -3.48 4.80 -8.73
N TYR A 33 -3.45 5.14 -7.44
CA TYR A 33 -2.22 5.11 -6.65
C TYR A 33 -2.07 3.77 -5.94
N ALA A 34 -1.15 2.93 -6.44
CA ALA A 34 -0.84 1.63 -5.87
C ALA A 34 0.43 1.68 -4.98
N SER A 35 0.42 0.85 -3.94
CA SER A 35 1.55 0.63 -3.04
C SER A 35 2.55 -0.33 -3.65
N ILE A 36 3.83 -0.06 -3.40
CA ILE A 36 4.95 -0.97 -3.71
C ILE A 36 5.31 -1.88 -2.54
N GLY A 37 4.47 -1.94 -1.50
CA GLY A 37 4.73 -2.73 -0.29
C GLY A 37 5.63 -2.05 0.74
N LEU A 38 6.07 -0.81 0.51
CA LEU A 38 6.86 -0.04 1.47
C LEU A 38 5.96 0.85 2.33
N TYR A 39 5.95 0.60 3.63
CA TYR A 39 5.13 1.30 4.62
C TYR A 39 6.01 1.95 5.69
N TYR A 40 5.88 3.27 5.87
CA TYR A 40 6.70 4.03 6.80
C TYR A 40 5.88 4.55 8.00
N PHE A 41 6.36 4.25 9.20
CA PHE A 41 5.84 4.80 10.45
C PHE A 41 6.92 5.64 11.13
N ARG A 42 6.65 6.94 11.35
CA ARG A 42 7.60 7.85 12.03
C ARG A 42 7.94 7.41 13.45
N LYS A 43 7.01 6.74 14.13
CA LYS A 43 7.16 6.23 15.50
C LYS A 43 6.68 4.79 15.54
N TRP A 44 7.42 3.94 16.24
CA TRP A 44 7.04 2.55 16.51
C TRP A 44 5.63 2.45 17.10
N ASP A 45 5.30 3.32 18.05
CA ASP A 45 4.01 3.32 18.73
C ASP A 45 2.82 3.53 17.78
N TYR A 46 2.99 4.21 16.64
CA TYR A 46 1.91 4.35 15.67
C TYR A 46 1.57 3.01 15.01
N PHE A 47 2.59 2.23 14.67
CA PHE A 47 2.40 0.87 14.15
C PHE A 47 1.79 -0.03 15.23
N LEU A 48 2.45 -0.15 16.39
CA LEU A 48 2.07 -1.08 17.45
C LEU A 48 0.62 -0.86 17.90
N ASN A 49 0.26 0.39 18.20
CA ASN A 49 -1.07 0.70 18.68
C ASN A 49 -2.16 0.47 17.62
N SER A 50 -1.87 0.75 16.34
CA SER A 50 -2.81 0.48 15.26
C SER A 50 -2.96 -1.02 15.02
N TYR A 51 -1.85 -1.77 15.04
CA TYR A 51 -1.86 -3.21 14.91
C TYR A 51 -2.70 -3.86 16.02
N GLU A 52 -2.45 -3.55 17.29
CA GLU A 52 -3.17 -4.15 18.41
C GLU A 52 -4.68 -3.87 18.36
N ARG A 53 -5.09 -2.68 17.92
CA ARG A 53 -6.51 -2.33 17.80
C ARG A 53 -7.22 -2.97 16.61
N ASN A 54 -6.53 -3.20 15.49
CA ASN A 54 -7.17 -3.57 14.23
C ASN A 54 -6.84 -5.00 13.74
N LYS A 55 -5.87 -5.70 14.33
CA LYS A 55 -5.43 -7.04 13.84
C LYS A 55 -6.58 -8.03 13.69
N THR A 56 -7.52 -8.06 14.64
CA THR A 56 -8.66 -9.00 14.59
C THR A 56 -9.64 -8.67 13.46
N SER A 57 -9.99 -7.40 13.26
CA SER A 57 -10.92 -6.99 12.19
C SER A 57 -10.29 -7.19 10.81
N ILE A 58 -9.01 -6.86 10.66
CA ILE A 58 -8.24 -7.08 9.43
C ILE A 58 -8.18 -8.59 9.12
N LEU A 59 -7.84 -9.43 10.10
CA LEU A 59 -7.80 -10.88 9.93
C LEU A 59 -9.17 -11.45 9.52
N GLN A 60 -10.26 -10.96 10.10
CA GLN A 60 -11.61 -11.41 9.74
C GLN A 60 -11.97 -11.07 8.29
N GLN A 61 -11.67 -9.83 7.88
CA GLN A 61 -11.97 -9.30 6.55
C GLN A 61 -11.11 -9.94 5.45
N TYR A 62 -9.82 -10.07 5.70
CA TYR A 62 -8.84 -10.40 4.66
C TYR A 62 -8.20 -11.79 4.80
N LYS A 63 -8.48 -12.50 5.90
CA LYS A 63 -7.86 -13.79 6.28
C LYS A 63 -6.36 -13.72 6.61
N GLU A 64 -5.74 -12.57 6.38
CA GLU A 64 -4.36 -12.23 6.73
C GLU A 64 -4.33 -10.84 7.39
N ILE A 65 -3.29 -10.54 8.17
CA ILE A 65 -3.12 -9.22 8.79
C ILE A 65 -2.22 -8.36 7.89
N TYR A 66 -2.82 -7.66 6.93
CA TYR A 66 -2.11 -6.74 6.06
C TYR A 66 -1.72 -5.44 6.77
N ILE A 67 -0.61 -4.83 6.33
CA ILE A 67 -0.10 -3.56 6.87
C ILE A 67 -0.91 -2.36 6.35
N ALA A 68 -1.33 -2.37 5.08
CA ALA A 68 -2.00 -1.23 4.47
C ALA A 68 -3.28 -0.80 5.22
N PRO A 69 -4.18 -1.71 5.65
CA PRO A 69 -5.39 -1.33 6.37
C PRO A 69 -5.15 -0.64 7.71
N LEU A 70 -3.99 -0.81 8.35
CA LEU A 70 -3.63 -0.12 9.60
C LEU A 70 -3.69 1.41 9.43
N TYR A 71 -3.38 1.91 8.23
CA TYR A 71 -3.40 3.32 7.94
C TYR A 71 -4.81 3.93 8.02
N ASN A 72 -5.89 3.17 7.82
CA ASN A 72 -7.25 3.71 7.90
C ASN A 72 -7.62 4.25 9.29
N GLU A 73 -7.06 3.69 10.36
CA GLU A 73 -7.23 4.25 11.69
C GLU A 73 -6.34 5.50 11.87
N LEU A 74 -5.12 5.46 11.36
CA LEU A 74 -4.12 6.51 11.56
C LEU A 74 -4.45 7.79 10.79
N ILE A 75 -5.04 7.70 9.58
CA ILE A 75 -5.45 8.87 8.78
C ILE A 75 -6.49 9.74 9.49
N GLN A 76 -7.23 9.19 10.46
CA GLN A 76 -8.20 9.94 11.25
C GLN A 76 -7.55 10.87 12.28
N LYS A 77 -6.28 10.58 12.63
CA LYS A 77 -5.56 11.24 13.74
C LYS A 77 -4.28 11.94 13.29
N LEU A 78 -3.74 11.56 12.13
CA LEU A 78 -2.44 12.00 11.64
C LEU A 78 -2.54 12.44 10.17
N ASN A 79 -1.65 13.36 9.79
CA ASN A 79 -1.45 13.71 8.40
C ASN A 79 -0.57 12.63 7.73
N ILE A 80 -1.17 11.85 6.83
CA ILE A 80 -0.48 10.80 6.09
C ILE A 80 -0.36 11.24 4.63
N GLY A 81 0.86 11.15 4.11
CA GLY A 81 1.17 11.43 2.71
C GLY A 81 1.70 10.18 2.01
N ILE A 82 1.98 10.34 0.72
CA ILE A 82 2.63 9.32 -0.08
C ILE A 82 3.94 9.85 -0.63
N HIS A 83 4.88 8.95 -0.86
CA HIS A 83 6.02 9.21 -1.72
C HIS A 83 5.76 8.52 -3.06
N GLU A 84 5.61 9.30 -4.12
CA GLU A 84 5.49 8.81 -5.48
C GLU A 84 6.85 8.52 -6.07
N ILE A 85 6.95 7.36 -6.70
CA ILE A 85 8.10 6.99 -7.53
C ILE A 85 7.59 6.67 -8.92
N SER A 86 8.43 6.93 -9.91
CA SER A 86 8.11 6.64 -11.30
C SER A 86 8.00 5.13 -11.54
N LYS A 87 7.11 4.74 -12.46
CA LYS A 87 6.82 3.32 -12.72
C LYS A 87 8.03 2.56 -13.25
N GLU A 88 8.88 3.22 -14.02
CA GLU A 88 10.15 2.70 -14.54
C GLU A 88 11.16 2.36 -13.44
N ASN A 89 11.00 2.91 -12.23
CA ASN A 89 11.83 2.57 -11.07
C ASN A 89 11.25 1.41 -10.25
N ILE A 90 10.21 0.74 -10.75
CA ILE A 90 9.55 -0.38 -10.08
C ILE A 90 9.67 -1.61 -10.97
N ILE A 91 10.30 -2.63 -10.41
CA ILE A 91 10.37 -3.95 -11.02
C ILE A 91 9.71 -4.92 -10.03
N PRO A 92 8.46 -5.35 -10.29
CA PRO A 92 7.82 -6.35 -9.46
C PRO A 92 8.48 -7.72 -9.72
N LEU A 93 8.47 -8.58 -8.70
CA LEU A 93 9.06 -9.92 -8.72
C LEU A 93 8.16 -10.94 -7.97
N GLY A 94 6.86 -10.69 -7.96
CA GLY A 94 5.86 -11.45 -7.22
C GLY A 94 5.32 -12.68 -7.97
N THR A 95 5.46 -12.74 -9.29
CA THR A 95 5.07 -13.91 -10.10
C THR A 95 6.23 -14.44 -10.96
N PRO A 96 6.19 -15.71 -11.40
CA PRO A 96 7.19 -16.25 -12.32
C PRO A 96 7.38 -15.40 -13.59
N GLU A 97 6.28 -14.91 -14.17
CA GLU A 97 6.31 -14.07 -15.38
C GLU A 97 7.01 -12.72 -15.12
N GLU A 98 6.82 -12.14 -13.93
CA GLU A 98 7.53 -10.91 -13.53
C GLU A 98 9.04 -11.15 -13.40
N VAL A 99 9.46 -12.32 -12.91
CA VAL A 99 10.88 -12.71 -12.85
C VAL A 99 11.47 -12.87 -14.24
N GLU A 100 10.78 -13.53 -15.18
CA GLU A 100 11.24 -13.66 -16.58
C GLU A 100 11.43 -12.30 -17.26
N VAL A 101 10.58 -11.32 -16.96
CA VAL A 101 10.73 -9.95 -17.47
C VAL A 101 11.97 -9.30 -16.87
N PHE A 102 12.19 -9.44 -15.56
CA PHE A 102 13.38 -8.90 -14.91
C PHE A 102 14.69 -9.49 -15.47
N GLU A 103 14.75 -10.81 -15.65
CA GLU A 103 15.93 -11.47 -16.21
C GLU A 103 16.32 -10.93 -17.59
N LYS A 104 15.34 -10.56 -18.42
CA LYS A 104 15.58 -9.94 -19.74
C LYS A 104 16.05 -8.49 -19.66
N LEU A 105 15.77 -7.78 -18.57
CA LEU A 105 16.19 -6.38 -18.36
C LEU A 105 17.64 -6.27 -17.87
N VAL A 106 18.18 -7.31 -17.24
CA VAL A 106 19.52 -7.32 -16.64
C VAL A 106 20.58 -8.04 -17.47
N GLN A 107 20.21 -8.56 -18.64
CA GLN A 107 21.13 -9.07 -19.66
C GLN A 107 21.63 -7.94 -20.56
#